data_AF-A0A2A6F700-F1
#
_entry.id   AF-A0A2A6F700-F1
#
_cell.length_a   1.000
_cell.length_b   1.000
_cell.length_c   1.000
_cell.angle_alpha   90.00
_cell.angle_beta   90.00
_cell.angle_gamma   90.00
#
_symmetry.space_group_name_H-M   'P 1'
#
loop_
_entity.id
_entity.type
_entity.pdbx_description
1 polymer ?
#
loop_
_entity_poly.entity_id
_entity_poly.type
_entity_poly.pdbx_seq_one_letter_code
_entity_poly.pdbx_strand_id
1 'polypeptide(L)'
;MSIFGRISMGALTATTVAFGAFGVAAAQTPAAPEAPAPPATSDRITNPVAEFAGIDKITGRIITFDVYIDETVQFGALQVTPRVCYSRPQDDQPKTDSFVEVDEITLDRKIRRIFTGWMFAESPGLNAVEHAVYDVWLKGCKQKSDVPAPDSAKADTGKKATANPDTAEPDTSKTN
;
A
#
# COMPACT_ATOMS: atom_id res chain seq x y z
N MET A 1 17.01 9.23 -63.59
CA MET A 1 18.22 9.30 -62.75
C MET A 1 18.42 7.98 -62.03
N SER A 2 19.36 7.16 -62.54
CA SER A 2 20.12 6.16 -61.76
C SER A 2 20.72 6.84 -60.52
N ILE A 3 21.12 6.19 -59.43
CA ILE A 3 22.27 5.28 -59.33
C ILE A 3 22.13 4.34 -58.11
N PHE A 4 22.49 3.07 -58.32
CA PHE A 4 22.75 2.03 -57.33
C PHE A 4 23.88 2.40 -56.34
N GLY A 5 23.80 1.93 -55.09
CA GLY A 5 24.89 1.98 -54.11
C GLY A 5 25.08 0.64 -53.40
N ARG A 6 26.04 -0.16 -53.90
CA ARG A 6 26.61 -1.39 -53.31
C ARG A 6 27.76 -1.02 -52.37
N ILE A 7 27.77 -1.47 -51.11
CA ILE A 7 28.97 -1.60 -50.26
C ILE A 7 28.63 -2.60 -49.13
N SER A 8 29.45 -3.55 -48.68
CA SER A 8 30.57 -4.33 -49.22
C SER A 8 30.83 -5.41 -48.16
N MET A 9 31.10 -6.63 -48.62
CA MET A 9 31.39 -7.80 -47.79
C MET A 9 32.85 -7.71 -47.32
N GLY A 10 33.08 -7.49 -46.03
CA GLY A 10 34.41 -7.42 -45.43
C GLY A 10 34.75 -8.70 -44.65
N ALA A 11 35.60 -9.54 -45.24
CA ALA A 11 36.20 -10.70 -44.60
C ALA A 11 37.16 -10.25 -43.49
N LEU A 12 37.01 -10.76 -42.27
CA LEU A 12 38.06 -10.70 -41.25
C LEU A 12 38.76 -12.06 -41.15
N THR A 13 40.06 -12.00 -41.38
CA THR A 13 41.02 -13.10 -41.38
C THR A 13 41.22 -13.67 -39.98
N ALA A 14 41.20 -15.00 -39.89
CA ALA A 14 41.58 -15.75 -38.69
C ALA A 14 43.08 -15.59 -38.41
N THR A 15 43.43 -14.89 -37.33
CA THR A 15 44.78 -14.90 -36.76
C THR A 15 44.85 -15.93 -35.65
N THR A 16 45.54 -17.03 -35.92
CA THR A 16 45.92 -18.05 -34.94
C THR A 16 46.94 -17.45 -33.97
N VAL A 17 46.50 -17.13 -32.75
CA VAL A 17 47.43 -16.82 -31.64
C VAL A 17 47.78 -18.13 -30.95
N ALA A 18 49.06 -18.48 -31.01
CA ALA A 18 49.62 -19.64 -30.33
C ALA A 18 49.41 -19.51 -28.81
N PHE A 19 48.76 -20.52 -28.22
CA PHE A 19 48.67 -20.71 -26.77
C PHE A 19 50.07 -21.02 -26.22
N GLY A 20 50.79 -19.98 -25.79
CA GLY A 20 51.98 -20.10 -24.97
C GLY A 20 51.57 -20.44 -23.53
N ALA A 21 51.95 -21.63 -23.07
CA ALA A 21 51.79 -22.06 -21.69
C ALA A 21 52.69 -21.21 -20.76
N PHE A 22 52.13 -20.15 -20.19
CA PHE A 22 52.65 -19.52 -18.98
C PHE A 22 51.78 -19.95 -17.80
N GLY A 23 52.25 -20.98 -17.10
CA GLY A 23 51.68 -21.42 -15.84
C GLY A 23 51.88 -20.35 -14.77
N VAL A 24 50.84 -19.57 -14.51
CA VAL A 24 50.72 -18.80 -13.26
C VAL A 24 50.05 -19.72 -12.25
N ALA A 25 50.84 -20.26 -11.33
CA ALA A 25 50.33 -20.98 -10.18
C ALA A 25 49.53 -19.97 -9.31
N ALA A 26 48.21 -19.98 -9.46
CA ALA A 26 47.30 -19.25 -8.60
C ALA A 26 47.35 -19.89 -7.20
N ALA A 27 48.05 -19.25 -6.27
CA ALA A 27 47.93 -19.56 -4.85
C ALA A 27 46.50 -19.19 -4.42
N GLN A 28 45.63 -20.20 -4.35
CA GLN A 28 44.31 -20.07 -3.77
C GLN A 28 44.48 -19.83 -2.27
N THR A 29 44.25 -18.60 -1.83
CA THR A 29 44.17 -18.30 -0.39
C THR A 29 42.87 -18.95 0.12
N PRO A 30 42.92 -19.85 1.12
CA PRO A 30 41.70 -20.44 1.66
C PRO A 30 40.86 -19.32 2.30
N ALA A 31 39.64 -19.14 1.80
CA ALA A 31 38.66 -18.25 2.41
C ALA A 31 38.41 -18.71 3.85
N ALA A 32 38.72 -17.86 4.83
CA ALA A 32 38.36 -18.10 6.21
C ALA A 32 36.83 -18.17 6.35
N PRO A 33 36.28 -19.04 7.22
CA PRO A 33 34.85 -19.10 7.47
C PRO A 33 34.37 -17.76 8.03
N GLU A 34 33.59 -17.04 7.22
CA GLU A 34 32.97 -15.78 7.59
C GLU A 34 31.94 -16.06 8.70
N ALA A 35 32.20 -15.54 9.90
CA ALA A 35 31.27 -15.68 11.02
C ALA A 35 29.94 -15.00 10.65
N PRO A 36 28.78 -15.60 10.98
CA PRO A 36 27.48 -15.00 10.67
C PRO A 36 27.36 -13.66 11.40
N ALA A 37 27.17 -12.57 10.64
CA ALA A 37 26.89 -11.26 11.20
C ALA A 37 25.59 -11.33 12.05
N PRO A 38 25.53 -10.65 13.20
CA PRO A 38 24.32 -10.61 14.00
C PRO A 38 23.17 -9.99 13.19
N PRO A 39 21.92 -10.45 13.40
CA PRO A 39 20.77 -9.90 12.69
C PRO A 39 20.61 -8.42 13.04
N ALA A 40 20.53 -7.56 12.02
CA ALA A 40 20.22 -6.15 12.21
C ALA A 40 18.77 -6.00 12.73
N THR A 41 18.61 -5.64 13.99
CA THR A 41 17.34 -5.13 14.53
C THR A 41 17.12 -3.74 13.94
N SER A 42 16.35 -3.68 12.85
CA SER A 42 15.91 -2.41 12.29
C SER A 42 14.70 -1.93 13.07
N ASP A 43 14.77 -0.72 13.62
CA ASP A 43 13.72 -0.10 14.42
C ASP A 43 12.51 0.24 13.53
N ARG A 44 11.34 -0.31 13.86
CA ARG A 44 10.08 0.00 13.19
C ARG A 44 9.34 1.05 14.01
N ILE A 45 8.90 2.11 13.35
CA ILE A 45 8.08 3.15 13.96
C ILE A 45 6.62 2.81 13.68
N THR A 46 5.81 2.70 14.74
CA THR A 46 4.35 2.52 14.61
C THR A 46 3.69 3.86 14.43
N ASN A 47 2.79 3.97 13.46
CA ASN A 47 2.12 5.21 13.12
C ASN A 47 0.60 5.08 13.27
N PRO A 48 -0.08 6.09 13.82
CA PRO A 48 -1.55 6.11 13.99
C PRO A 48 -2.32 6.47 12.70
N VAL A 49 -1.63 6.91 11.64
CA VAL A 49 -2.25 7.30 10.38
C VAL A 49 -1.52 6.64 9.21
N ALA A 50 -2.29 6.07 8.29
CA ALA A 50 -1.83 5.59 6.99
C ALA A 50 -2.31 6.56 5.90
N GLU A 51 -1.38 7.01 5.06
CA GLU A 51 -1.67 7.83 3.89
C GLU A 51 -1.81 6.93 2.67
N PHE A 52 -2.97 6.98 2.03
CA PHE A 52 -3.27 6.25 0.81
C PHE A 52 -3.37 7.19 -0.38
N ALA A 53 -3.03 6.67 -1.55
CA ALA A 53 -3.37 7.29 -2.81
C ALA A 53 -4.39 6.40 -3.53
N GLY A 54 -5.40 7.06 -4.10
CA GLY A 54 -6.43 6.42 -4.90
C GLY A 54 -6.50 7.05 -6.27
N ILE A 55 -6.59 6.24 -7.33
CA ILE A 55 -6.89 6.70 -8.68
C ILE A 55 -8.29 6.26 -9.09
N ASP A 56 -9.02 7.16 -9.71
CA ASP A 56 -10.21 6.82 -10.48
C ASP A 56 -9.79 6.63 -11.95
N LYS A 57 -9.88 5.39 -12.46
CA LYS A 57 -9.51 5.02 -13.83
C LYS A 57 -10.42 5.65 -14.88
N ILE A 58 -11.63 6.07 -14.51
CA ILE A 58 -12.59 6.71 -15.41
C ILE A 58 -12.24 8.18 -15.61
N THR A 59 -11.92 8.88 -14.52
CA THR A 59 -11.62 10.32 -14.56
C THR A 59 -10.13 10.63 -14.69
N GLY A 60 -9.26 9.65 -14.43
CA GLY A 60 -7.80 9.79 -14.41
C GLY A 60 -7.28 10.62 -13.23
N ARG A 61 -8.12 10.94 -12.24
CA ARG A 61 -7.73 11.78 -11.09
C ARG A 61 -7.16 10.90 -9.99
N ILE A 62 -5.97 11.28 -9.52
CA ILE A 62 -5.35 10.73 -8.31
C ILE A 62 -5.69 11.64 -7.14
N ILE A 63 -6.16 11.08 -6.05
CA ILE A 63 -6.33 11.77 -4.78
C ILE A 63 -5.50 11.09 -3.70
N THR A 64 -5.11 11.86 -2.71
CA THR A 64 -4.45 11.34 -1.51
C THR A 64 -5.37 11.59 -0.33
N PHE A 65 -5.53 10.58 0.52
CA PHE A 65 -6.36 10.66 1.71
C PHE A 65 -5.67 9.95 2.87
N ASP A 66 -5.79 10.56 4.05
CA ASP A 66 -5.26 10.01 5.29
C ASP A 66 -6.35 9.18 5.95
N VAL A 67 -5.98 8.02 6.47
CA VAL A 67 -6.88 7.09 7.17
C VAL A 67 -6.26 6.74 8.51
N TYR A 68 -7.03 6.92 9.58
CA TYR A 68 -6.61 6.50 10.92
C TYR A 68 -6.62 4.98 11.02
N ILE A 69 -5.73 4.42 11.84
CA ILE A 69 -5.72 2.97 12.10
C ILE A 69 -7.07 2.55 12.69
N ASP A 70 -7.58 1.41 12.23
CA ASP A 70 -8.88 0.82 12.57
C ASP A 70 -10.12 1.62 12.12
N GLU A 71 -9.93 2.73 11.40
CA GLU A 71 -11.02 3.48 10.79
C GLU A 71 -11.21 3.08 9.32
N THR A 72 -12.46 3.16 8.85
CA THR A 72 -12.80 2.84 7.46
C THR A 72 -13.11 4.12 6.71
N VAL A 73 -12.35 4.38 5.65
CA VAL A 73 -12.61 5.50 4.72
C VAL A 73 -13.09 4.95 3.38
N GLN A 74 -14.08 5.61 2.80
CA GLN A 74 -14.63 5.24 1.50
C GLN A 74 -13.96 6.03 0.38
N PHE A 75 -13.41 5.32 -0.60
CA PHE A 75 -12.92 5.86 -1.86
C PHE A 75 -13.71 5.25 -3.03
N GLY A 76 -14.65 6.01 -3.59
CA GLY A 76 -15.54 5.52 -4.65
C GLY A 76 -16.39 4.35 -4.16
N ALA A 77 -16.21 3.17 -4.77
CA ALA A 77 -16.86 1.93 -4.38
C ALA A 77 -16.03 1.09 -3.40
N LEU A 78 -14.82 1.53 -3.02
CA LEU A 78 -13.93 0.81 -2.12
C LEU A 78 -14.00 1.39 -0.71
N GLN A 79 -13.99 0.52 0.28
CA GLN A 79 -13.84 0.84 1.70
C GLN A 79 -12.48 0.34 2.16
N VAL A 80 -11.62 1.25 2.60
CA VAL A 80 -10.24 0.98 2.95
C VAL A 80 -10.09 1.08 4.46
N THR A 81 -9.61 0.01 5.09
CA THR A 81 -9.42 -0.08 6.53
C THR A 81 -8.00 -0.55 6.86
N PRO A 82 -7.06 0.37 7.17
CA PRO A 82 -5.73 0.00 7.65
C PRO A 82 -5.81 -0.52 9.08
N ARG A 83 -5.16 -1.65 9.36
CA ARG A 83 -5.09 -2.26 10.71
C ARG A 83 -3.78 -1.94 11.42
N VAL A 84 -2.68 -1.77 10.66
CA VAL A 84 -1.38 -1.31 11.17
C VAL A 84 -0.65 -0.52 10.09
N CYS A 85 0.23 0.40 10.48
CA CYS A 85 1.11 1.13 9.57
C CYS A 85 2.49 1.34 10.22
N TYR A 86 3.53 0.77 9.61
CA TYR A 86 4.91 0.87 10.07
C TYR A 86 5.74 1.70 9.09
N SER A 87 6.58 2.57 9.63
CA SER A 87 7.60 3.29 8.87
C SER A 87 9.00 3.05 9.46
N ARG A 88 10.02 3.46 8.71
CA ARG A 88 11.41 3.50 9.17
C ARG A 88 11.83 4.94 9.46
N PRO A 89 12.79 5.13 10.38
CA PRO A 89 13.46 6.41 10.51
C PRO A 89 14.22 6.77 9.22
N GLN A 90 14.52 8.06 9.05
CA GLN A 90 15.05 8.62 7.79
C GLN A 90 16.53 8.30 7.53
N ASP A 91 17.25 7.81 8.54
CA ASP A 91 18.63 7.35 8.45
C ASP A 91 18.76 5.94 7.86
N ASP A 92 17.69 5.16 7.93
CA ASP A 92 17.57 3.82 7.34
C ASP A 92 16.97 3.86 5.92
N GLN A 93 17.05 2.74 5.20
CA GLN A 93 16.36 2.59 3.92
C GLN A 93 14.85 2.74 4.11
N PRO A 94 14.16 3.58 3.29
CA PRO A 94 12.73 3.77 3.40
C PRO A 94 12.03 2.44 3.13
N LYS A 95 11.29 1.97 4.14
CA LYS A 95 10.49 0.76 4.06
C LYS A 95 9.23 0.94 4.88
N THR A 96 8.16 1.29 4.19
CA THR A 96 6.87 1.60 4.79
C THR A 96 5.88 0.53 4.38
N ASP A 97 5.33 -0.17 5.36
CA ASP A 97 4.37 -1.24 5.14
C ASP A 97 3.12 -1.05 6.01
N SER A 98 1.96 -1.46 5.48
CA SER A 98 0.69 -1.39 6.18
C SER A 98 -0.12 -2.64 5.87
N PHE A 99 -0.74 -3.22 6.91
CA PHE A 99 -1.73 -4.29 6.70
C PHE A 99 -3.09 -3.65 6.51
N VAL A 100 -3.74 -3.95 5.39
CA VAL A 100 -4.94 -3.27 4.94
C VAL A 100 -6.00 -4.29 4.55
N GLU A 101 -7.22 -4.01 4.97
CA GLU A 101 -8.43 -4.69 4.50
C GLU A 101 -9.16 -3.76 3.54
N VAL A 102 -9.50 -4.25 2.35
CA VAL A 102 -10.29 -3.48 1.38
C VAL A 102 -11.54 -4.25 1.00
N ASP A 103 -12.67 -3.59 1.22
CA ASP A 103 -14.00 -4.06 0.89
C ASP A 103 -14.55 -3.31 -0.32
N GLU A 104 -15.25 -4.02 -1.20
CA GLU A 104 -15.95 -3.46 -2.35
C GLU A 104 -17.45 -3.37 -2.04
N ILE A 105 -18.05 -2.22 -2.35
CA ILE A 105 -19.50 -2.03 -2.39
C ILE A 105 -19.97 -2.30 -3.82
N THR A 106 -20.64 -3.44 -4.00
CA THR A 106 -21.16 -3.84 -5.31
C THR A 106 -22.40 -3.03 -5.71
N LEU A 107 -22.81 -3.14 -6.98
CA LEU A 107 -24.01 -2.48 -7.53
C LEU A 107 -25.30 -2.87 -6.79
N ASP A 108 -25.38 -4.08 -6.25
CA ASP A 108 -26.48 -4.58 -5.42
C ASP A 108 -26.34 -4.22 -3.93
N ARG A 109 -25.42 -3.31 -3.59
CA ARG A 109 -25.14 -2.80 -2.24
C ARG A 109 -24.71 -3.88 -1.25
N LYS A 110 -24.01 -4.91 -1.73
CA LYS A 110 -23.35 -5.90 -0.87
C LYS A 110 -21.92 -5.47 -0.61
N ILE A 111 -21.45 -5.71 0.61
CA ILE A 111 -20.08 -5.47 1.01
C ILE A 111 -19.33 -6.80 0.92
N ARG A 112 -18.25 -6.83 0.14
CA ARG A 112 -17.40 -8.02 -0.01
C ARG A 112 -15.94 -7.66 0.11
N ARG A 113 -15.20 -8.45 0.88
CA ARG A 113 -13.74 -8.32 0.94
C ARG A 113 -13.08 -8.73 -0.35
N ILE A 114 -12.35 -7.80 -0.96
CA ILE A 114 -11.58 -8.05 -2.18
C ILE A 114 -10.08 -8.17 -1.91
N PHE A 115 -9.60 -7.60 -0.79
CA PHE A 115 -8.20 -7.66 -0.44
C PHE A 115 -7.99 -7.69 1.08
N THR A 116 -6.99 -8.44 1.50
CA THR A 116 -6.50 -8.47 2.87
C THR A 116 -5.03 -8.84 2.82
N GLY A 117 -4.16 -7.89 3.18
CA GLY A 117 -2.73 -8.14 3.06
C GLY A 117 -1.87 -6.92 3.34
N TRP A 118 -0.57 -7.12 3.17
CA TRP A 118 0.45 -6.09 3.34
C TRP A 118 0.59 -5.27 2.05
N MET A 119 0.46 -3.96 2.17
CA MET A 119 0.79 -2.98 1.14
C MET A 119 2.15 -2.34 1.44
N PHE A 120 2.89 -1.95 0.38
CA PHE A 120 4.23 -1.38 0.48
C PHE A 120 4.28 -0.04 -0.24
N ALA A 121 4.70 1.02 0.45
CA ALA A 121 4.70 2.37 -0.14
C ALA A 121 5.77 2.52 -1.24
N GLU A 122 6.93 1.89 -1.06
CA GLU A 122 8.06 1.97 -1.99
C GLU A 122 7.90 1.01 -3.18
N SER A 123 6.96 0.08 -3.10
CA SER A 123 6.65 -0.86 -4.19
C SER A 123 5.14 -1.08 -4.31
N PRO A 124 4.37 -0.05 -4.73
CA PRO A 124 2.92 -0.15 -4.86
C PRO A 124 2.50 -1.31 -5.76
N GLY A 125 3.24 -1.57 -6.84
CA GLY A 125 2.92 -2.66 -7.79
C GLY A 125 3.05 -4.09 -7.23
N LEU A 126 3.57 -4.28 -6.02
CA LEU A 126 3.66 -5.61 -5.40
C LEU A 126 2.32 -6.05 -4.79
N ASN A 127 1.62 -5.12 -4.12
CA ASN A 127 0.40 -5.41 -3.36
C ASN A 127 -0.58 -4.21 -3.34
N ALA A 128 -0.70 -3.48 -4.44
CA ALA A 128 -1.78 -2.50 -4.61
C ALA A 128 -3.11 -3.22 -4.87
N VAL A 129 -4.22 -2.59 -4.47
CA VAL A 129 -5.55 -3.04 -4.86
C VAL A 129 -5.91 -2.40 -6.18
N GLU A 130 -5.97 -3.25 -7.19
CA GLU A 130 -6.37 -2.89 -8.54
C GLU A 130 -7.83 -3.29 -8.76
N HIS A 131 -8.76 -2.34 -8.70
CA HIS A 131 -10.15 -2.57 -9.06
C HIS A 131 -10.39 -2.20 -10.53
N ALA A 132 -11.50 -2.66 -11.12
CA ALA A 132 -11.84 -2.34 -12.51
C ALA A 132 -12.00 -0.83 -12.77
N VAL A 133 -12.33 -0.08 -11.72
CA VAL A 133 -12.66 1.36 -11.79
C VAL A 133 -11.72 2.21 -10.90
N TYR A 134 -11.25 1.67 -9.78
CA TYR A 134 -10.50 2.41 -8.76
C TYR A 134 -9.22 1.67 -8.40
N ASP A 135 -8.07 2.33 -8.25
CA ASP A 135 -6.93 1.69 -7.58
C ASP A 135 -6.63 2.38 -6.28
N VAL A 136 -6.18 1.61 -5.30
CA VAL A 136 -5.74 2.12 -4.02
C VAL A 136 -4.41 1.48 -3.66
N TRP A 137 -3.46 2.32 -3.27
CA TRP A 137 -2.17 1.88 -2.78
C TRP A 137 -1.70 2.74 -1.61
N LEU A 138 -0.86 2.14 -0.77
CA LEU A 138 -0.20 2.83 0.33
C LEU A 138 0.80 3.84 -0.23
N LYS A 139 0.79 5.06 0.28
CA LYS A 139 1.76 6.11 -0.06
C LYS A 139 2.74 6.38 1.08
N GLY A 140 2.31 6.21 2.33
CA GLY A 140 3.16 6.42 3.50
C GLY A 140 2.42 6.21 4.81
N CYS A 141 3.15 6.34 5.93
CA CYS A 141 2.57 6.42 7.27
C CYS A 141 2.93 7.76 7.90
N LYS A 142 2.04 8.33 8.70
CA LYS A 142 2.23 9.62 9.38
C LYS A 142 1.94 9.52 10.88
N GLN A 143 2.67 10.32 11.66
CA GLN A 143 2.41 10.48 13.10
C GLN A 143 1.21 11.39 13.38
N LYS A 144 0.92 12.34 12.49
CA LYS A 144 -0.17 13.30 12.58
C LYS A 144 -0.78 13.51 11.20
N SER A 145 -2.10 13.68 11.15
CA SER A 145 -2.82 14.11 9.94
C SER A 145 -3.33 15.53 10.13
N ASP A 146 -3.47 16.25 9.02
CA ASP A 146 -4.15 17.56 8.96
C ASP A 146 -5.68 17.39 8.96
N VAL A 147 -6.18 16.17 8.75
CA VAL A 147 -7.60 15.83 8.82
C VAL A 147 -7.96 15.51 10.28
N PRO A 148 -9.00 16.14 10.86
CA PRO A 148 -9.47 15.80 12.20
C PRO A 148 -9.87 14.32 12.29
N ALA A 149 -9.48 13.66 13.38
CA ALA A 149 -9.93 12.29 13.65
C ALA A 149 -11.46 12.26 13.80
N PRO A 150 -12.14 11.20 13.32
CA PRO A 150 -13.57 11.04 13.58
C PRO A 150 -13.83 10.97 15.09
N ASP A 151 -14.92 11.60 15.56
CA ASP A 151 -15.28 11.77 16.98
C ASP A 151 -15.69 10.48 17.72
N SER A 152 -15.20 9.31 17.29
CA SER A 152 -15.47 8.01 17.92
C SER A 152 -14.81 7.86 19.30
N ALA A 153 -13.84 8.72 19.64
CA ALA A 153 -13.16 8.72 20.95
C ALA A 153 -13.89 9.52 22.06
N LYS A 154 -15.10 10.05 21.79
CA LYS A 154 -15.89 10.88 22.72
C LYS A 154 -17.36 10.46 22.78
N ALA A 155 -17.69 9.20 22.54
CA ALA A 155 -19.07 8.73 22.59
C ALA A 155 -19.24 7.41 23.36
N ASP A 156 -18.67 7.30 24.57
CA ASP A 156 -19.14 6.25 25.49
C ASP A 156 -18.95 6.56 27.00
N THR A 157 -19.04 7.83 27.39
CA THR A 157 -19.25 8.19 28.80
C THR A 157 -20.18 9.38 28.92
N GLY A 158 -21.47 9.09 29.13
CA GLY A 158 -22.39 10.02 29.77
C GLY A 158 -23.45 10.64 28.87
N LYS A 159 -24.50 9.88 28.54
CA LYS A 159 -25.86 10.38 28.72
C LYS A 159 -26.87 9.25 28.88
N LYS A 160 -27.15 8.95 30.15
CA LYS A 160 -28.37 8.27 30.59
C LYS A 160 -29.57 9.02 29.99
N ALA A 161 -30.23 8.42 29.01
CA ALA A 161 -31.50 8.92 28.50
C ALA A 161 -32.56 8.77 29.60
N THR A 162 -32.86 9.87 30.27
CA THR A 162 -34.13 10.06 30.97
C THR A 162 -35.25 10.07 29.93
N ALA A 163 -35.93 8.94 29.80
CA ALA A 163 -37.26 8.90 29.22
C ALA A 163 -38.22 9.63 30.16
N ASN A 164 -38.84 10.71 29.68
CA ASN A 164 -40.06 11.23 30.29
C ASN A 164 -41.26 10.62 29.55
N PRO A 165 -42.26 10.07 30.27
CA PRO A 165 -43.50 9.58 29.69
C PRO A 165 -44.48 10.74 29.47
N ASP A 166 -45.69 10.41 29.01
CA ASP A 166 -46.89 11.25 28.92
C ASP A 166 -47.24 11.74 27.51
N THR A 167 -47.64 10.77 26.68
CA THR A 167 -48.72 10.99 25.70
C THR A 167 -50.03 10.78 26.44
N ALA A 168 -50.78 11.86 26.66
CA ALA A 168 -52.16 11.82 27.14
C ALA A 168 -53.12 12.08 25.97
N GLU A 169 -54.01 11.10 25.82
CA GLU A 169 -55.30 10.91 25.11
C GLU A 169 -56.14 12.14 24.68
N PRO A 170 -57.16 11.96 23.80
CA PRO A 170 -58.43 11.35 24.22
C PRO A 170 -59.11 10.38 23.23
N ASP A 171 -59.66 9.29 23.79
CA ASP A 171 -60.71 8.46 23.23
C ASP A 171 -62.08 9.04 23.62
N THR A 172 -62.91 9.36 22.62
CA THR A 172 -64.37 9.30 22.80
C THR A 172 -65.03 8.77 21.54
N SER A 173 -65.21 7.45 21.45
CA SER A 173 -66.26 6.84 20.64
C SER A 173 -66.95 5.70 21.41
N LYS A 174 -68.04 6.04 22.11
CA LYS A 174 -69.04 5.08 22.60
C LYS A 174 -70.27 5.11 21.69
N THR A 175 -70.58 3.96 21.09
CA THR A 175 -71.93 3.58 20.62
C THR A 175 -72.24 2.20 21.19
N ASN A 176 -72.90 2.17 22.35
CA ASN A 176 -74.05 1.33 22.71
C ASN A 176 -74.46 1.63 24.16
#